data_AF-A0AAV8VGY7-F1
#
_entry.id   AF-A0AAV8VGY7-F1
#
_cell.length_a   1.000
_cell.length_b   1.000
_cell.length_c   1.000
_cell.angle_alpha   90.00
_cell.angle_beta   90.00
_cell.angle_gamma   90.00
#
_symmetry.space_group_name_H-M   'P 1'
#
loop_
_entity.id
_entity.type
_entity.pdbx_description
1 polymer ?
#
loop_
_entity_poly.entity_id
_entity_poly.type
_entity_poly.pdbx_seq_one_letter_code
_entity_poly.pdbx_strand_id
1 'polypeptide(L)'
;MEEDQMLRRGKFSAEFSFKDAQIRWEKITNHLNSIPGARKNWKDWRRTWQDLKKNVKKKNTFIKQSSQVTGGGPPTCVTFTDDDNILLKILDGTTLTGDESVNESTVIIDDTKIVFDHDDFKENEENAGAEEYAEGAEQHAEGAEQMQEELLC
;
A
#
# COMPACT_ATOMS: atom_id res chain seq x y z
N MET A 1 -19.72 -4.01 -2.55
CA MET A 1 -18.68 -3.33 -3.38
C MET A 1 -18.83 -3.67 -4.85
N GLU A 2 -19.25 -4.87 -5.24
CA GLU A 2 -19.55 -5.24 -6.64
C GLU A 2 -20.59 -4.29 -7.29
N GLU A 3 -21.62 -3.92 -6.53
CA GLU A 3 -22.74 -3.10 -7.02
C GLU A 3 -22.45 -1.59 -7.15
N ASP A 4 -21.46 -1.06 -6.42
CA ASP A 4 -21.26 0.40 -6.33
C ASP A 4 -19.97 0.85 -7.03
N GLN A 5 -20.06 1.09 -8.34
CA GLN A 5 -18.92 1.48 -9.18
C GLN A 5 -18.33 2.85 -8.79
N MET A 6 -19.14 3.79 -8.30
CA MET A 6 -18.65 5.12 -7.88
C MET A 6 -17.76 5.02 -6.63
N LEU A 7 -18.16 4.19 -5.66
CA LEU A 7 -17.31 3.88 -4.51
C LEU A 7 -16.04 3.13 -4.89
N ARG A 8 -16.11 2.19 -5.85
CA ARG A 8 -14.93 1.45 -6.33
C ARG A 8 -13.88 2.35 -6.96
N ARG A 9 -14.32 3.30 -7.78
CA ARG A 9 -13.46 4.25 -8.51
C ARG A 9 -12.79 5.25 -7.59
N GLY A 10 -13.46 5.65 -6.50
CA GLY A 10 -12.93 6.57 -5.50
C GLY A 10 -12.68 8.00 -6.01
N LYS A 11 -13.16 8.34 -7.21
CA LYS A 11 -13.09 9.68 -7.80
C LYS A 11 -14.44 10.37 -7.62
N PHE A 12 -14.44 11.46 -6.87
CA PHE A 12 -15.62 12.33 -6.74
C PHE A 12 -15.89 13.06 -8.06
N SER A 13 -17.16 13.33 -8.32
CA SER A 13 -17.64 14.07 -9.49
C SER A 13 -18.71 15.06 -9.03
N ALA A 14 -19.18 15.93 -9.94
CA ALA A 14 -20.28 16.84 -9.63
C ALA A 14 -21.54 16.10 -9.13
N GLU A 15 -21.76 14.87 -9.62
CA GLU A 15 -22.89 14.00 -9.24
C GLU A 15 -22.59 13.06 -8.06
N PHE A 16 -21.35 13.04 -7.57
CA PHE A 16 -20.93 12.14 -6.50
C PHE A 16 -20.07 12.86 -5.48
N SER A 17 -20.71 13.25 -4.38
CA SER A 17 -20.05 13.96 -3.29
C SER A 17 -19.49 13.04 -2.22
N PHE A 18 -18.70 13.60 -1.32
CA PHE A 18 -18.24 12.90 -0.12
C PHE A 18 -19.39 12.39 0.75
N LYS A 19 -20.47 13.17 0.88
CA LYS A 19 -21.65 12.77 1.67
C LYS A 19 -22.34 11.55 1.06
N ASP A 20 -22.45 11.51 -0.28
CA ASP A 20 -23.01 10.36 -0.98
C ASP A 20 -22.17 9.11 -0.77
N ALA A 21 -20.84 9.26 -0.83
CA ALA A 21 -19.92 8.17 -0.54
C ALA A 21 -20.07 7.65 0.91
N GLN A 22 -20.19 8.56 1.88
CA GLN A 22 -20.40 8.20 3.28
C GLN A 22 -21.69 7.39 3.45
N ILE A 23 -22.82 7.88 2.92
CA ILE A 23 -24.13 7.20 3.01
C ILE A 23 -24.04 5.78 2.44
N ARG A 24 -23.36 5.62 1.29
CA ARG A 24 -23.18 4.31 0.66
C ARG A 24 -22.28 3.39 1.52
N TRP A 25 -21.20 3.91 2.11
CA TRP A 25 -20.36 3.16 3.03
C TRP A 25 -21.10 2.74 4.31
N GLU A 26 -21.97 3.59 4.83
CA GLU A 26 -22.82 3.26 5.98
C GLU A 26 -23.80 2.12 5.64
N LYS A 27 -24.42 2.15 4.46
CA LYS A 27 -25.26 1.03 3.97
C LYS A 27 -24.49 -0.29 3.90
N ILE A 28 -23.29 -0.27 3.33
CA ILE A 28 -22.40 -1.45 3.27
C ILE A 28 -22.05 -1.93 4.68
N THR A 29 -21.74 -1.00 5.58
CA THR A 29 -21.39 -1.31 6.97
C THR A 29 -22.53 -1.99 7.71
N ASN A 30 -23.75 -1.50 7.54
CA ASN A 30 -24.93 -2.11 8.16
C ASN A 30 -25.15 -3.54 7.65
N HIS A 31 -24.91 -3.79 6.36
CA HIS A 31 -24.99 -5.13 5.80
C HIS A 31 -23.85 -6.04 6.29
N LEU A 32 -22.61 -5.55 6.39
CA LEU A 32 -21.49 -6.34 6.89
C LEU A 32 -21.62 -6.65 8.39
N ASN A 33 -22.08 -5.68 9.18
CA ASN A 33 -22.26 -5.84 10.62
C ASN A 33 -23.50 -6.67 10.98
N SER A 34 -24.41 -6.94 10.04
CA SER A 34 -25.53 -7.87 10.27
C SER A 34 -25.07 -9.33 10.22
N ILE A 35 -23.94 -9.61 9.57
CA ILE A 35 -23.29 -10.91 9.56
C ILE A 35 -22.61 -11.12 10.92
N PRO A 36 -22.79 -12.28 11.58
CA PRO A 36 -22.13 -12.56 12.85
C PRO A 36 -20.60 -12.55 12.69
N GLY A 37 -19.92 -11.77 13.52
CA GLY A 37 -18.46 -11.64 13.48
C GLY A 37 -17.99 -10.21 13.75
N ALA A 38 -17.09 -9.72 12.89
CA ALA A 38 -16.47 -8.42 13.05
C ALA A 38 -17.49 -7.27 12.92
N ARG A 39 -17.58 -6.43 13.95
CA ARG A 39 -18.37 -5.20 13.92
C ARG A 39 -17.42 -4.02 13.85
N LYS A 40 -17.50 -3.26 12.76
CA LYS A 40 -16.63 -2.11 12.53
C LYS A 40 -17.42 -0.90 12.04
N ASN A 41 -16.84 0.28 12.19
CA ASN A 41 -17.40 1.51 11.62
C ASN A 41 -17.12 1.58 10.12
N TRP A 42 -17.87 2.44 9.42
CA TRP A 42 -17.76 2.58 7.97
C TRP A 42 -16.36 3.01 7.51
N LYS A 43 -15.64 3.79 8.32
CA LYS A 43 -14.25 4.18 8.06
C LYS A 43 -13.30 2.99 8.09
N ASP A 44 -13.48 2.10 9.05
CA ASP A 44 -12.64 0.90 9.21
C ASP A 44 -12.93 -0.14 8.13
N TRP A 45 -14.20 -0.27 7.72
CA TRP A 45 -14.57 -1.08 6.57
C TRP A 45 -14.00 -0.53 5.27
N ARG A 46 -14.05 0.79 5.06
CA ARG A 46 -13.39 1.45 3.94
C ARG A 46 -11.89 1.18 3.93
N ARG A 47 -11.21 1.28 5.09
CA ARG A 47 -9.78 0.98 5.22
C ARG A 47 -9.48 -0.48 4.91
N THR A 48 -10.27 -1.41 5.48
CA THR A 48 -10.15 -2.85 5.22
C THR A 48 -10.24 -3.13 3.72
N TRP A 49 -11.19 -2.49 3.02
CA TRP A 49 -11.30 -2.61 1.57
C TRP A 49 -10.07 -2.07 0.81
N GLN A 50 -9.52 -0.93 1.24
CA GLN A 50 -8.29 -0.39 0.64
C GLN A 50 -7.10 -1.32 0.83
N ASP A 51 -6.95 -1.92 2.00
CA ASP A 51 -5.89 -2.87 2.32
C ASP A 51 -6.04 -4.15 1.47
N LEU A 52 -7.25 -4.69 1.35
CA LEU A 52 -7.55 -5.82 0.45
C LEU A 52 -7.12 -5.53 -0.98
N LYS A 53 -7.51 -4.36 -1.53
CA LYS A 53 -7.10 -3.95 -2.88
C LYS A 53 -5.58 -3.86 -3.01
N LYS A 54 -4.89 -3.27 -2.04
CA LYS A 54 -3.43 -3.13 -2.04
C LYS A 54 -2.75 -4.49 -2.03
N ASN A 55 -3.22 -5.41 -1.21
CA ASN A 55 -2.66 -6.75 -1.07
C ASN A 55 -2.81 -7.56 -2.35
N VAL A 56 -4.01 -7.57 -2.95
CA VAL A 56 -4.27 -8.25 -4.22
C VAL A 56 -3.42 -7.68 -5.35
N LYS A 57 -3.32 -6.35 -5.46
CA LYS A 57 -2.44 -5.71 -6.46
C LYS A 57 -0.98 -6.08 -6.28
N LYS A 58 -0.47 -6.03 -5.04
CA LYS A 58 0.90 -6.42 -4.72
C LYS A 58 1.17 -7.87 -5.12
N LYS A 59 0.24 -8.77 -4.81
CA LYS A 59 0.32 -10.18 -5.18
C LYS A 59 0.33 -10.37 -6.71
N ASN A 60 -0.54 -9.66 -7.43
CA ASN A 60 -0.57 -9.69 -8.90
C ASN A 60 0.73 -9.18 -9.53
N THR A 61 1.27 -8.05 -9.05
CA THR A 61 2.56 -7.54 -9.53
C THR A 61 3.69 -8.51 -9.26
N PHE A 62 3.74 -9.12 -8.08
CA PHE A 62 4.77 -10.09 -7.72
C PHE A 62 4.71 -11.34 -8.62
N ILE A 63 3.52 -11.88 -8.89
CA ILE A 63 3.33 -12.99 -9.82
C ILE A 63 3.79 -12.60 -11.24
N LYS A 64 3.35 -11.44 -11.75
CA LYS A 64 3.75 -10.92 -13.07
C LYS A 64 5.27 -10.78 -13.17
N GLN A 65 5.92 -10.17 -12.18
CA GLN A 65 7.37 -10.04 -12.14
C GLN A 65 8.06 -11.40 -12.11
N SER A 66 7.61 -12.34 -11.26
CA SER A 66 8.21 -13.68 -11.18
C SER A 66 8.15 -14.45 -12.51
N SER A 67 7.09 -14.24 -13.30
CA SER A 67 6.96 -14.84 -14.65
C SER A 67 7.89 -14.20 -15.70
N GLN A 68 8.39 -12.99 -15.46
CA GLN A 68 9.22 -12.22 -16.38
C GLN A 68 10.73 -12.34 -16.09
N VAL A 69 11.13 -12.90 -14.95
CA VAL A 69 12.55 -13.09 -14.63
C VAL A 69 13.12 -14.26 -15.43
N THR A 70 14.05 -13.99 -16.34
CA THR A 70 14.74 -14.98 -17.20
C THR A 70 16.00 -15.58 -16.58
N GLY A 71 16.05 -15.68 -15.24
CA GLY A 71 17.25 -16.03 -14.48
C GLY A 71 17.15 -17.31 -13.68
N GLY A 72 16.81 -18.45 -14.30
CA GLY A 72 17.04 -19.83 -13.81
C GLY A 72 16.56 -20.23 -12.40
N GLY A 73 15.91 -19.34 -11.66
CA GLY A 73 15.45 -19.57 -10.30
C GLY A 73 14.19 -20.45 -10.28
N PRO A 74 13.95 -21.18 -9.18
CA PRO A 74 12.75 -22.00 -9.05
C PRO A 74 11.48 -21.14 -9.18
N PRO A 75 10.43 -21.65 -9.85
CA PRO A 75 9.20 -20.91 -10.07
C PRO A 75 8.57 -20.53 -8.74
N THR A 76 8.16 -19.27 -8.64
CA THR A 76 7.50 -18.78 -7.43
C THR A 76 6.08 -19.34 -7.36
N CYS A 77 5.84 -20.26 -6.42
CA CYS A 77 4.53 -20.90 -6.19
C CYS A 77 3.61 -19.99 -5.36
N VAL A 78 3.22 -18.84 -5.92
CA VAL A 78 2.21 -17.97 -5.31
C VAL A 78 0.99 -17.96 -6.21
N THR A 79 -0.09 -18.58 -5.75
CA THR A 79 -1.37 -18.68 -6.46
C THR A 79 -2.42 -17.79 -5.80
N PHE A 80 -3.39 -17.29 -6.58
CA PHE A 80 -4.53 -16.54 -6.04
C PHE A 80 -5.45 -17.47 -5.25
N THR A 81 -5.93 -17.01 -4.09
CA THR A 81 -7.03 -17.66 -3.38
C THR A 81 -8.35 -17.32 -4.08
N ASP A 82 -9.43 -18.04 -3.75
CA ASP A 82 -10.76 -17.76 -4.29
C ASP A 82 -11.21 -16.32 -3.99
N ASP A 83 -10.93 -15.83 -2.78
CA ASP A 83 -11.20 -14.45 -2.38
C ASP A 83 -10.40 -13.43 -3.22
N ASP A 84 -9.13 -13.72 -3.49
CA ASP A 84 -8.30 -12.86 -4.35
C ASP A 84 -8.89 -12.79 -5.77
N ASN A 85 -9.37 -13.93 -6.31
CA ASN A 85 -9.98 -13.99 -7.63
C ASN A 85 -11.28 -13.16 -7.69
N ILE A 86 -12.10 -13.20 -6.64
CA ILE A 86 -13.29 -12.35 -6.52
C ILE A 86 -12.89 -10.87 -6.50
N LEU A 87 -11.87 -10.51 -5.72
CA LEU A 87 -11.37 -9.13 -5.67
C LEU A 87 -10.78 -8.65 -7.00
N LEU A 88 -10.06 -9.52 -7.71
CA LEU A 88 -9.54 -9.24 -9.06
C LEU A 88 -10.65 -8.98 -10.06
N LYS A 89 -11.75 -9.75 -10.00
CA LYS A 89 -12.92 -9.54 -10.88
C LYS A 89 -13.62 -8.22 -10.60
N ILE A 90 -13.67 -7.80 -9.33
CA ILE A 90 -14.30 -6.53 -8.93
C ILE A 90 -13.44 -5.32 -9.33
N LEU A 91 -12.13 -5.50 -9.43
CA LEU A 91 -11.19 -4.49 -9.91
C LEU A 91 -11.22 -4.45 -11.45
N ASP A 92 -11.42 -3.26 -12.02
CA ASP A 92 -11.35 -3.11 -13.48
C ASP A 92 -9.95 -3.53 -13.97
N GLY A 93 -9.89 -4.44 -14.96
CA GLY A 93 -8.63 -5.03 -15.46
C GLY A 93 -7.59 -4.02 -15.94
N THR A 94 -8.05 -2.86 -16.43
CA THR A 94 -7.20 -1.71 -16.78
C THR A 94 -6.32 -1.25 -15.61
N THR A 95 -6.81 -1.37 -14.37
CA THR A 95 -6.05 -0.98 -13.17
C THR A 95 -4.97 -1.99 -12.76
N LEU A 96 -4.96 -3.19 -13.38
CA LEU A 96 -4.04 -4.28 -13.09
C LEU A 96 -3.00 -4.45 -14.18
N THR A 97 -3.40 -4.33 -15.44
CA THR A 97 -2.54 -4.61 -16.60
C THR A 97 -2.04 -3.34 -17.28
N GLY A 98 -2.74 -2.20 -17.09
CA GLY A 98 -2.54 -0.99 -17.89
C GLY A 98 -3.63 -0.87 -18.97
N ASP A 99 -3.63 0.26 -19.67
CA ASP A 99 -4.50 0.46 -20.83
C ASP A 99 -3.69 0.12 -22.09
N GLU A 100 -4.14 -0.88 -22.86
CA GLU A 100 -3.46 -1.34 -24.07
C GLU A 100 -3.37 -0.25 -25.16
N SER A 101 -4.21 0.79 -25.09
CA SER A 101 -4.17 1.91 -26.04
C SER A 101 -3.03 2.90 -25.77
N VAL A 102 -2.39 2.81 -24.59
CA VAL A 102 -1.28 3.68 -24.22
C VAL A 102 0.03 2.94 -24.48
N ASN A 103 0.76 3.37 -25.51
CA ASN A 103 2.06 2.80 -25.82
C ASN A 103 3.06 3.10 -24.69
N GLU A 104 3.71 2.07 -24.14
CA GLU A 104 4.74 2.23 -23.13
C GLU A 104 6.01 2.83 -23.75
N SER A 105 6.73 3.67 -22.99
CA SER A 105 7.99 4.25 -23.46
C SER A 105 9.03 3.15 -23.67
N THR A 106 9.46 2.95 -24.92
CA THR A 106 10.56 2.05 -25.24
C THR A 106 11.88 2.76 -24.98
N VAL A 107 12.67 2.24 -24.03
CA VAL A 107 14.07 2.69 -23.84
C VAL A 107 14.94 1.85 -24.77
N ILE A 108 15.54 2.48 -25.77
CA ILE A 108 16.61 1.86 -26.56
C ILE A 108 17.90 2.10 -25.80
N ILE A 109 18.45 1.03 -25.21
CA ILE A 109 19.77 1.07 -24.60
C ILE A 109 20.76 0.83 -25.73
N ASP A 110 21.26 1.91 -26.33
CA ASP A 110 22.40 1.83 -27.22
C ASP A 110 23.65 1.54 -26.38
N ASP A 111 24.49 0.58 -26.80
CA ASP A 111 25.74 0.16 -26.15
C ASP A 111 26.83 1.26 -26.05
N THR A 112 26.44 2.53 -26.23
CA THR A 112 27.25 3.69 -25.93
C THR A 112 27.68 3.65 -24.47
N LYS A 113 28.98 3.46 -24.28
CA LYS A 113 29.65 3.53 -22.97
C LYS A 113 29.14 4.75 -22.20
N ILE A 114 28.43 4.50 -21.11
CA ILE A 114 28.14 5.54 -20.12
C ILE A 114 29.49 5.91 -19.50
N VAL A 115 30.04 7.05 -19.93
CA VAL A 115 31.18 7.68 -19.25
C VAL A 115 30.58 8.40 -18.06
N PHE A 116 30.82 7.88 -16.86
CA PHE A 116 30.53 8.60 -15.63
C PHE A 116 31.64 9.65 -15.46
N ASP A 117 31.36 10.89 -15.85
CA ASP A 117 32.22 12.01 -15.48
C ASP A 117 32.22 12.12 -13.95
N HIS A 118 33.39 11.88 -13.35
CA HIS A 118 33.61 11.79 -11.90
C HIS A 118 33.74 13.18 -11.22
N ASP A 119 33.55 14.27 -11.95
CA ASP A 119 34.07 15.60 -11.55
C ASP A 119 33.02 16.67 -11.21
N ASP A 120 31.80 16.31 -10.81
CA ASP A 120 30.79 17.32 -10.39
C ASP A 120 30.04 17.02 -9.08
N PHE A 121 30.72 16.38 -8.12
CA PHE A 121 30.29 16.46 -6.71
C PHE A 121 31.31 17.27 -5.91
N LYS A 122 31.33 18.59 -6.14
CA LYS A 122 31.97 19.50 -5.19
C LYS A 122 31.10 19.60 -3.95
N GLU A 123 31.56 18.90 -2.93
CA GLU A 123 31.19 19.04 -1.54
C GLU A 123 31.31 20.52 -1.14
N ASN A 124 30.17 21.17 -0.93
CA ASN A 124 30.12 22.46 -0.24
C ASN A 124 29.69 22.19 1.19
N GLU A 125 30.69 21.91 2.03
CA GLU A 125 30.57 21.86 3.48
C GLU A 125 30.75 23.28 4.02
N GLU A 126 29.64 23.97 4.35
CA GLU A 126 29.64 25.06 5.32
C GLU A 126 28.25 25.19 5.98
N ASN A 127 28.08 24.38 7.04
CA ASN A 127 27.43 24.63 8.34
C ASN A 127 26.32 25.70 8.49
N ALA A 128 25.12 25.24 8.93
CA ALA A 128 24.38 25.83 10.07
C ALA A 128 23.17 24.97 10.47
N GLY A 129 23.12 24.53 11.73
CA GLY A 129 21.86 24.30 12.45
C GLY A 129 21.48 22.86 12.80
N ALA A 130 22.34 22.14 13.50
CA ALA A 130 21.98 20.92 14.23
C ALA A 130 21.93 21.22 15.74
N GLU A 131 20.79 21.71 16.24
CA GLU A 131 20.44 21.72 17.65
C GLU A 131 18.92 21.50 17.76
N GLU A 132 18.51 20.72 18.76
CA GLU A 132 17.11 20.47 19.17
C GLU A 132 16.38 19.23 18.62
N TYR A 133 16.95 18.02 18.73
CA TYR A 133 16.17 16.77 18.86
C TYR A 133 16.96 15.70 19.63
N ALA A 134 17.28 15.99 20.90
CA ALA A 134 17.90 15.02 21.82
C ALA A 134 17.28 15.04 23.23
N GLU A 135 16.10 15.61 23.41
CA GLU A 135 15.36 15.54 24.67
C GLU A 135 14.00 14.89 24.41
N GLY A 136 13.83 13.62 24.77
CA GLY A 136 12.52 12.97 24.71
C GLY A 136 12.48 11.44 24.82
N ALA A 137 13.62 10.75 24.82
CA ALA A 137 13.65 9.27 24.87
C ALA A 137 14.12 8.67 26.20
N GLU A 138 14.39 9.49 27.23
CA GLU A 138 15.07 9.03 28.46
C GLU A 138 14.17 8.93 29.71
N GLN A 139 12.84 9.08 29.59
CA GLN A 139 11.93 9.03 30.75
C GLN A 139 10.98 7.82 30.81
N HIS A 140 11.27 6.70 30.13
CA HIS A 140 10.44 5.49 30.24
C HIS A 140 11.24 4.18 30.43
N ALA A 141 12.50 4.28 30.88
CA ALA A 141 13.33 3.11 31.21
C ALA A 141 13.62 2.94 32.71
N GLU A 142 13.55 3.99 33.53
CA GLU A 142 13.86 3.89 34.98
C GLU A 142 12.69 3.36 35.85
N GLY A 143 11.51 3.14 35.29
CA GLY A 143 10.36 2.58 36.03
C GLY A 143 10.30 1.04 36.09
N ALA A 144 11.14 0.34 35.32
CA ALA A 144 11.09 -1.13 35.24
C ALA A 144 12.10 -1.84 36.17
N GLU A 145 13.09 -1.12 36.69
CA GLU A 145 14.14 -1.71 37.54
C GLU A 145 13.82 -1.61 39.05
N GLN A 146 13.00 -0.65 39.47
CA GLN A 146 12.56 -0.54 40.88
C GLN A 146 11.48 -1.55 41.31
N MET A 147 10.83 -2.27 40.38
CA MET A 147 9.86 -3.32 40.74
C MET A 147 10.47 -4.71 40.93
N GLN A 148 11.77 -4.89 40.66
CA GLN A 148 12.46 -6.17 40.88
C GLN A 148 13.26 -6.22 42.18
N GLU A 149 13.45 -5.10 42.88
CA GLU A 149 14.15 -5.07 44.18
C GLU A 149 13.21 -5.17 45.39
N GLU A 150 11.91 -4.85 45.26
CA GLU A 150 10.91 -5.06 46.34
C GLU A 150 10.32 -6.47 46.40
N LEU A 151 10.65 -7.37 45.46
CA LEU A 151 10.13 -8.75 45.44
C LEU A 151 11.14 -9.80 45.94
N LEU A 152 12.29 -9.36 46.48
CA LEU A 152 13.30 -10.24 47.07
C LEU A 152 13.74 -9.90 48.51
N CYS A 153 13.00 -9.04 49.22
CA CYS A 153 13.09 -8.87 50.68
C CYS A 153 11.78 -9.25 51.37
#